data_AF-A0A5D2MZH9-F1
#
_entry.id   AF-A0A5D2MZH9-F1
#
_cell.length_a   1.000
_cell.length_b   1.000
_cell.length_c   1.000
_cell.angle_alpha   90.00
_cell.angle_beta   90.00
_cell.angle_gamma   90.00
#
_symmetry.space_group_name_H-M   'P 1'
#
loop_
_entity.id
_entity.type
_entity.pdbx_description
1 polymer ?
#
loop_
_entity_poly.entity_id
_entity_poly.type
_entity_poly.pdbx_seq_one_letter_code
_entity_poly.pdbx_strand_id
1 'polypeptide(L)'
;MTDTTDDIAEEISFQSFEDDFKLLGNLLNNVLQREVGAQFMAKIERIRLLALSASNMRLSGIENMAALLEKQLASEISEMTLEEALKLARAFSHYLTLMGIAETYHRKTFWNHCCFGY
;
A
#
# COMPACT_ATOMS: atom_id res chain seq x y z
N MET A 1 -34.16 13.49 0.95
CA MET A 1 -33.34 14.63 1.42
C MET A 1 -32.42 14.17 2.56
N THR A 2 -31.77 13.02 2.37
CA THR A 2 -30.89 12.33 3.33
C THR A 2 -29.45 12.24 2.83
N ASP A 3 -29.13 13.01 1.78
CA ASP A 3 -27.89 12.90 0.99
C ASP A 3 -26.66 13.37 1.79
N THR A 4 -26.78 14.52 2.45
CA THR A 4 -25.61 15.23 2.98
C THR A 4 -25.01 14.58 4.23
N THR A 5 -25.79 13.82 4.99
CA THR A 5 -25.30 13.18 6.23
C THR A 5 -24.61 11.84 5.96
N ASP A 6 -25.03 11.12 4.93
CA ASP A 6 -24.40 9.87 4.48
C ASP A 6 -23.05 10.17 3.81
N ASP A 7 -23.00 11.22 2.97
CA ASP A 7 -21.76 11.67 2.33
C ASP A 7 -20.67 12.04 3.35
N ILE A 8 -21.04 12.76 4.42
CA ILE A 8 -20.13 13.16 5.49
C ILE A 8 -19.65 11.95 6.30
N ALA A 9 -20.53 10.97 6.55
CA ALA A 9 -20.17 9.75 7.28
C ALA A 9 -19.22 8.86 6.46
N GLU A 10 -19.42 8.76 5.15
CA GLU A 10 -18.55 8.03 4.23
C GLU A 10 -17.17 8.70 4.12
N GLU A 11 -17.11 10.04 4.05
CA GLU A 11 -15.86 10.81 4.00
C GLU A 11 -15.04 10.66 5.31
N ILE A 12 -15.69 10.72 6.48
CA ILE A 12 -15.03 10.49 7.78
C ILE A 12 -14.53 9.05 7.90
N SER A 13 -15.30 8.07 7.44
CA SER A 13 -14.91 6.66 7.40
C SER A 13 -13.65 6.46 6.53
N PHE A 14 -13.58 7.12 5.38
CA PHE A 14 -12.43 7.04 4.48
C PHE A 14 -11.17 7.68 5.08
N GLN A 15 -11.32 8.84 5.73
CA GLN A 15 -10.21 9.50 6.41
C GLN A 15 -9.62 8.63 7.53
N SER A 16 -10.47 7.99 8.33
CA SER A 16 -10.02 7.07 9.38
C SER A 16 -9.25 5.86 8.82
N PHE A 17 -9.69 5.35 7.66
CA PHE A 17 -8.99 4.27 6.94
C PHE A 17 -7.61 4.69 6.46
N GLU A 18 -7.48 5.88 5.89
CA GLU A 18 -6.18 6.40 5.48
C GLU A 18 -5.22 6.57 6.66
N ASP A 19 -5.71 7.05 7.80
CA ASP A 19 -4.89 7.30 8.97
C ASP A 19 -4.40 5.99 9.60
N ASP A 20 -5.27 4.98 9.72
CA ASP A 20 -4.89 3.64 10.16
C ASP A 20 -3.90 2.99 9.20
N PHE A 21 -4.12 3.16 7.88
CA PHE A 21 -3.18 2.67 6.87
C PHE A 21 -1.79 3.33 6.99
N LYS A 22 -1.74 4.67 7.17
CA LYS A 22 -0.49 5.42 7.38
C LYS A 22 0.21 4.95 8.66
N LEU A 23 -0.53 4.75 9.74
CA LEU A 23 0.03 4.27 11.01
C LEU A 23 0.66 2.89 10.87
N LEU A 24 -0.08 1.92 10.31
CA LEU A 24 0.41 0.55 10.10
C LEU A 24 1.62 0.52 9.15
N GLY A 25 1.58 1.32 8.09
CA GLY A 25 2.71 1.50 7.18
C GLY A 25 3.96 2.04 7.88
N ASN A 26 3.81 3.05 8.73
CA ASN A 26 4.92 3.62 9.50
C ASN A 26 5.51 2.63 10.52
N LEU A 27 4.67 1.85 11.20
CA LEU A 27 5.12 0.81 12.12
C LEU A 27 5.91 -0.28 11.39
N LEU A 28 5.41 -0.74 10.24
CA LEU A 28 6.12 -1.72 9.42
C LEU A 28 7.44 -1.17 8.89
N ASN A 29 7.48 0.08 8.43
CA ASN A 29 8.71 0.73 8.00
C ASN A 29 9.76 0.75 9.12
N ASN A 30 9.36 1.06 10.35
CA ASN A 30 10.26 1.05 11.50
C ASN A 30 10.81 -0.34 11.81
N VAL A 31 9.98 -1.39 11.68
CA VAL A 31 10.41 -2.78 11.86
C VAL A 31 11.37 -3.18 10.74
N LEU A 32 11.01 -2.98 9.49
CA LEU A 32 11.86 -3.32 8.34
C LEU A 32 13.20 -2.56 8.40
N GLN A 33 13.20 -1.28 8.75
CA GLN A 33 14.43 -0.51 8.92
C GLN A 33 15.39 -1.14 9.94
N ARG A 34 14.88 -1.76 11.01
CA ARG A 34 15.69 -2.48 12.01
C ARG A 34 16.15 -3.86 11.53
N GLU A 35 15.27 -4.59 10.84
CA GLU A 35 15.52 -5.98 10.44
C GLU A 35 16.41 -6.12 9.19
N VAL A 36 16.19 -5.27 8.18
CA VAL A 36 16.89 -5.35 6.89
C VAL A 36 17.86 -4.19 6.65
N GLY A 37 17.81 -3.16 7.49
CA GLY A 37 18.71 -2.01 7.42
C GLY A 37 18.36 -1.00 6.33
N ALA A 38 19.00 0.18 6.42
CA ALA A 38 18.72 1.33 5.55
C ALA A 38 18.96 1.06 4.06
N GLN A 39 20.01 0.29 3.74
CA GLN A 39 20.37 0.02 2.36
C GLN A 39 19.31 -0.83 1.66
N PHE A 40 18.82 -1.87 2.34
CA PHE A 40 17.79 -2.73 1.76
C PHE A 40 16.42 -2.03 1.75
N MET A 41 16.14 -1.20 2.76
CA MET A 41 14.95 -0.34 2.75
C MET A 41 14.90 0.61 1.54
N ALA A 42 16.04 1.21 1.17
CA ALA A 42 16.11 2.03 -0.04
C ALA A 42 15.79 1.23 -1.32
N LYS A 43 16.19 -0.05 -1.37
CA LYS A 43 15.86 -0.95 -2.48
C LYS A 43 14.37 -1.30 -2.50
N ILE A 44 13.76 -1.60 -1.35
CA ILE A 44 12.30 -1.82 -1.22
C ILE A 44 11.54 -0.60 -1.74
N GLU A 45 11.92 0.60 -1.31
CA GLU A 45 11.25 1.84 -1.70
C GLU A 45 11.39 2.14 -3.19
N ARG A 46 12.58 1.91 -3.76
CA ARG A 46 12.81 2.04 -5.21
C ARG A 46 11.88 1.13 -6.02
N ILE A 47 11.76 -0.14 -5.61
CA ILE A 47 10.88 -1.12 -6.26
C ILE A 47 9.42 -0.70 -6.14
N ARG A 48 9.00 -0.25 -4.96
CA ARG A 48 7.64 0.25 -4.70
C ARG A 48 7.31 1.43 -5.60
N LEU A 49 8.20 2.42 -5.71
CA LEU A 49 8.00 3.61 -6.53
C LEU A 49 7.95 3.29 -8.02
N LEU A 50 8.80 2.40 -8.53
CA LEU A 50 8.74 1.95 -9.92
C LEU A 50 7.42 1.26 -10.24
N ALA A 51 6.98 0.32 -9.39
CA ALA A 51 5.72 -0.39 -9.58
C ALA A 51 4.50 0.56 -9.52
N LEU A 52 4.48 1.46 -8.53
CA LEU A 52 3.41 2.45 -8.38
C LEU A 52 3.36 3.40 -9.59
N SER A 53 4.52 3.89 -10.03
CA SER A 53 4.60 4.82 -11.15
C SER A 53 4.16 4.15 -12.46
N ALA A 54 4.58 2.91 -12.70
CA ALA A 54 4.15 2.13 -13.87
C ALA A 54 2.63 1.94 -13.89
N SER A 55 2.04 1.58 -12.74
CA SER A 55 0.60 1.43 -12.58
C SER A 55 -0.14 2.74 -12.86
N ASN A 56 0.31 3.86 -12.28
CA ASN A 56 -0.29 5.18 -12.49
C ASN A 56 -0.20 5.63 -13.96
N MET A 57 0.93 5.40 -14.63
CA MET A 57 1.10 5.71 -16.05
C MET A 57 0.13 4.89 -16.90
N ARG A 58 -0.06 3.61 -16.60
CA ARG A 58 -1.00 2.73 -17.32
C ARG A 58 -2.45 3.18 -17.10
N LEU A 59 -2.83 3.51 -15.87
CA LEU A 59 -4.16 4.08 -15.56
C LEU A 59 -4.40 5.42 -16.28
N SER A 60 -3.35 6.20 -16.51
CA SER A 60 -3.40 7.46 -17.24
C SER A 60 -3.33 7.30 -18.77
N GLY A 61 -3.26 6.07 -19.28
CA GLY A 61 -3.14 5.79 -20.73
C GLY A 61 -1.77 6.09 -21.34
N ILE A 62 -0.72 6.33 -20.54
CA ILE A 62 0.63 6.63 -21.01
C ILE A 62 1.44 5.33 -21.13
N GLU A 63 1.07 4.51 -22.12
CA GLU A 63 1.57 3.13 -22.26
C GLU A 63 3.09 3.03 -22.41
N ASN A 64 3.71 3.91 -23.21
CA ASN A 64 5.15 3.89 -23.44
C ASN A 64 5.97 4.12 -22.16
N MET A 65 5.51 5.03 -21.30
CA MET A 65 6.19 5.31 -20.02
C MET A 65 5.94 4.18 -19.02
N ALA A 66 4.73 3.62 -18.99
CA ALA A 66 4.44 2.43 -18.18
C ALA A 66 5.37 1.26 -18.56
N ALA A 67 5.51 0.96 -19.85
CA ALA A 67 6.37 -0.12 -20.34
C ALA A 67 7.86 0.12 -20.01
N LEU A 68 8.34 1.37 -20.07
CA LEU A 68 9.70 1.72 -19.68
C LEU A 68 9.93 1.44 -18.19
N LEU A 69 9.01 1.89 -17.32
CA LEU A 69 9.09 1.69 -15.88
C LEU A 69 8.98 0.20 -15.51
N GLU A 70 8.12 -0.57 -16.18
CA GLU A 70 8.01 -2.03 -16.02
C GLU A 70 9.32 -2.74 -16.39
N LYS A 71 9.98 -2.29 -17.47
CA LYS A 71 11.29 -2.83 -17.86
C LYS A 71 12.37 -2.50 -16.82
N GLN A 72 12.37 -1.29 -16.28
CA GLN A 72 13.28 -0.90 -15.19
C GLN A 72 13.04 -1.74 -13.93
N LEU A 73 11.78 -1.90 -13.53
CA LEU A 73 11.38 -2.75 -12.42
C LEU A 73 11.85 -4.19 -12.61
N ALA A 74 11.69 -4.75 -13.82
CA ALA A 74 12.16 -6.10 -14.13
C ALA A 74 13.69 -6.22 -14.01
N SER A 75 14.44 -5.21 -14.47
CA SER A 75 15.90 -5.16 -14.30
C SER A 75 16.30 -5.20 -12.83
N GLU A 76 15.71 -4.31 -12.02
CA GLU A 76 15.98 -4.22 -10.58
C GLU A 76 15.75 -5.55 -9.86
N ILE A 77 14.65 -6.23 -10.17
CA ILE A 77 14.32 -7.53 -9.58
C ILE A 77 15.28 -8.62 -10.08
N SER A 78 15.65 -8.60 -11.36
CA SER A 78 16.56 -9.60 -11.94
C SER A 78 17.99 -9.53 -11.40
N GLU A 79 18.40 -8.37 -10.92
CA GLU A 79 19.72 -8.13 -10.32
C GLU A 79 19.77 -8.53 -8.82
N MET A 80 18.63 -8.89 -8.22
CA MET A 80 18.58 -9.30 -6.81
C MET A 80 19.11 -10.72 -6.62
N THR A 81 19.83 -10.91 -5.53
CA THR A 81 20.12 -12.26 -5.04
C THR A 81 18.84 -12.95 -4.56
N LEU A 82 18.85 -14.29 -4.48
CA LEU A 82 17.72 -15.04 -3.94
C LEU A 82 17.33 -14.61 -2.52
N GLU A 83 18.32 -14.34 -1.66
CA GLU A 83 18.09 -13.89 -0.29
C GLU A 83 17.40 -12.52 -0.25
N GLU A 84 17.85 -11.60 -1.10
CA GLU A 84 17.22 -10.29 -1.24
C GLU A 84 15.79 -10.41 -1.79
N ALA A 85 15.56 -11.23 -2.81
CA ALA A 85 14.24 -11.46 -3.36
C ALA A 85 13.26 -12.02 -2.31
N LEU A 86 13.73 -12.94 -1.45
CA LEU A 86 12.95 -13.45 -0.32
C LEU A 86 12.61 -12.37 0.71
N LYS A 87 13.56 -11.51 1.06
CA LYS A 87 13.33 -10.38 1.99
C LYS A 87 12.31 -9.40 1.40
N LEU A 88 12.42 -9.09 0.11
CA LEU A 88 11.49 -8.23 -0.61
C LEU A 88 10.07 -8.81 -0.63
N ALA A 89 9.92 -10.08 -1.00
CA ALA A 89 8.63 -10.76 -1.05
C ALA A 89 7.95 -10.79 0.32
N ARG A 90 8.72 -11.03 1.40
CA ARG A 90 8.21 -10.98 2.77
C ARG A 90 7.77 -9.58 3.17
N ALA A 91 8.57 -8.55 2.86
CA ALA A 91 8.20 -7.16 3.15
C ALA A 91 6.86 -6.79 2.49
N PHE A 92 6.70 -7.04 1.19
CA PHE A 92 5.43 -6.78 0.48
C PHE A 92 4.27 -7.63 0.99
N SER A 93 4.51 -8.88 1.36
CA SER A 93 3.48 -9.73 1.98
C SER A 93 2.98 -9.14 3.31
N HIS A 94 3.88 -8.57 4.12
CA HIS A 94 3.49 -7.87 5.35
C HIS A 94 2.72 -6.59 5.06
N TYR A 95 3.12 -5.77 4.08
CA TYR A 95 2.34 -4.59 3.66
C TYR A 95 0.91 -4.97 3.25
N LEU A 96 0.76 -6.00 2.41
CA LEU A 96 -0.56 -6.47 1.95
C LEU A 96 -1.41 -7.01 3.11
N THR A 97 -0.80 -7.72 4.05
CA THR A 97 -1.51 -8.24 5.23
C THR A 97 -2.03 -7.10 6.10
N LEU A 98 -1.21 -6.08 6.35
CA LEU A 98 -1.62 -4.91 7.14
C LEU A 98 -2.72 -4.11 6.44
N MET A 99 -2.64 -3.95 5.12
CA MET A 99 -3.70 -3.33 4.33
C MET A 99 -5.02 -4.09 4.45
N GLY A 100 -4.99 -5.42 4.37
CA GLY A 100 -6.17 -6.25 4.55
C GLY A 100 -6.77 -6.16 5.97
N ILE A 101 -5.93 -6.01 7.00
CA ILE A 101 -6.39 -5.79 8.38
C ILE A 101 -7.10 -4.44 8.50
N ALA A 102 -6.50 -3.36 8.00
CA ALA A 102 -7.14 -2.04 7.99
C ALA A 102 -8.48 -2.10 7.24
N GLU A 103 -8.50 -2.65 6.02
CA GLU A 103 -9.73 -2.75 5.23
C GLU A 103 -10.82 -3.54 5.96
N THR A 104 -10.47 -4.67 6.58
CA THR A 104 -11.42 -5.49 7.35
C THR A 104 -11.95 -4.75 8.57
N TYR A 105 -11.10 -3.99 9.26
CA TYR A 105 -11.50 -3.17 10.40
C TYR A 105 -12.50 -2.10 9.97
N HIS A 106 -12.17 -1.29 8.95
CA HIS A 106 -13.06 -0.24 8.47
C HIS A 106 -14.35 -0.78 7.87
N ARG A 107 -14.31 -1.92 7.17
CA ARG A 107 -15.52 -2.60 6.71
C ARG A 107 -16.42 -2.95 7.90
N LYS A 108 -15.90 -3.58 8.97
CA LYS A 108 -16.73 -3.93 10.14
C LYS A 108 -17.28 -2.71 10.86
N THR A 109 -16.48 -1.66 11.01
CA THR A 109 -16.90 -0.41 11.63
C THR A 109 -18.00 0.28 10.83
N PHE A 110 -17.87 0.32 9.50
CA PHE A 110 -18.91 0.83 8.59
C PHE A 110 -20.22 0.04 8.73
N TRP A 111 -20.15 -1.30 8.71
CA TRP A 111 -21.34 -2.14 8.90
C TRP A 111 -21.95 -1.98 10.30
N ASN A 112 -21.15 -1.76 11.34
CA ASN A 112 -21.66 -1.48 12.68
C ASN A 112 -22.39 -0.13 12.75
N HIS A 113 -21.83 0.91 12.11
CA HIS A 113 -22.46 2.22 12.03
C HIS A 113 -23.77 2.19 11.23
N CYS A 114 -23.79 1.54 10.05
CA CYS A 114 -24.99 1.43 9.21
C CYS A 114 -26.07 0.49 9.75
N CYS A 115 -25.71 -0.67 10.32
CA CYS A 115 -26.68 -1.69 10.74
C CYS A 115 -27.08 -1.60 12.22
N PHE A 116 -26.21 -1.08 13.09
CA PHE A 116 -26.43 -1.08 14.54
C PHE A 116 -26.56 0.32 15.15
N GLY A 117 -26.30 1.40 14.39
CA GLY A 117 -26.62 2.77 14.77
C GLY A 117 -26.01 3.21 16.10
N TYR A 118 -24.71 2.97 16.28
CA TYR A 118 -23.90 3.59 17.34
C TYR A 118 -23.09 4.74 16.76
#